data_AF-Q6VU70-F1
#
_entry.id   AF-Q6VU70-F1
#
_cell.length_a   1.000
_cell.length_b   1.000
_cell.length_c   1.000
_cell.angle_alpha   90.00
_cell.angle_beta   90.00
_cell.angle_gamma   90.00
#
_symmetry.space_group_name_H-M   'P 1'
#
loop_
_entity.id
_entity.type
_entity.pdbx_description
1 polymer ?
#
loop_
_entity_poly.entity_id
_entity_poly.type
_entity_poly.pdbx_seq_one_letter_code
_entity_poly.pdbx_strand_id
1 'polypeptide(L)'
;MAAKFIILLALFALSQASVVRRDAPLANFLQDLEKRAADIQKTFSEQFQAISNSKNVQDVNKAVKESSDVVLKQLSTLSSSLQSALTDANGKAKEALEQTRQNLEKTAEELRRAHPDVEKQANQLRDKLQAAVQSTLQETQKLAKEVAANMEQTNEKLAPKIKEAFEDFVKQAEAVQKKVHDAATKQ
;
A
#
# COMPACT_ATOMS: atom_id res chain seq x y z
N MET A 1 33.21 -17.75 -13.61
CA MET A 1 33.93 -17.53 -12.33
C MET A 1 33.04 -16.85 -11.26
N ALA A 2 31.77 -17.23 -11.10
CA ALA A 2 30.86 -16.63 -10.11
C ALA A 2 30.17 -17.68 -9.21
N ALA A 3 30.79 -18.85 -9.05
CA ALA A 3 30.26 -20.02 -8.33
C ALA A 3 30.54 -20.00 -6.82
N LYS A 4 30.75 -18.82 -6.19
CA LYS A 4 31.21 -18.72 -4.79
C LYS A 4 30.32 -17.92 -3.85
N PHE A 5 29.19 -17.36 -4.33
CA PHE A 5 28.28 -16.58 -3.48
C PHE A 5 26.98 -17.28 -3.07
N ILE A 6 26.74 -18.51 -3.54
CA ILE A 6 25.51 -19.28 -3.23
C ILE A 6 25.59 -20.00 -1.86
N ILE A 7 26.76 -20.01 -1.22
CA ILE A 7 27.01 -20.80 0.00
C ILE A 7 26.61 -20.06 1.30
N LEU A 8 26.33 -18.76 1.25
CA LEU A 8 25.92 -17.98 2.43
C LEU A 8 24.40 -17.95 2.68
N LEU A 9 23.58 -18.34 1.70
CA LEU A 9 22.11 -18.32 1.82
C LEU A 9 21.49 -19.65 2.29
N ALA A 10 22.27 -20.73 2.35
CA ALA A 10 21.80 -22.07 2.75
C ALA A 10 22.03 -22.40 4.24
N LEU A 11 22.85 -21.62 4.95
CA LEU A 11 23.19 -21.87 6.37
C LEU A 11 22.27 -21.17 7.38
N PHE A 12 21.39 -20.27 6.94
CA PHE A 12 20.35 -19.67 7.79
C PHE A 12 19.06 -20.50 7.89
N ALA A 13 18.95 -21.59 7.12
CA ALA A 13 17.74 -22.42 7.05
C ALA A 13 17.69 -23.54 8.10
N LEU A 14 18.74 -23.78 8.88
CA LEU A 14 18.87 -24.96 9.74
C LEU A 14 19.08 -24.68 11.24
N SER A 15 18.99 -23.42 11.70
CA SER A 15 19.18 -23.06 13.12
C SER A 15 17.92 -22.63 13.89
N GLN A 16 16.71 -22.80 13.33
CA GLN A 16 15.45 -22.42 14.00
C GLN A 16 14.66 -23.63 14.56
N ALA A 17 15.31 -24.80 14.66
CA ALA A 17 14.76 -25.98 15.33
C ALA A 17 14.94 -25.88 16.85
N SER A 18 14.24 -24.97 17.54
CA SER A 18 14.05 -24.96 19.02
C SER A 18 13.19 -23.78 19.51
N VAL A 19 12.11 -23.40 18.83
CA VAL A 19 11.07 -22.60 19.48
C VAL A 19 9.73 -23.09 18.96
N VAL A 20 8.91 -23.59 19.88
CA VAL A 20 7.46 -23.75 19.67
C VAL A 20 6.91 -22.35 19.41
N ARG A 21 7.01 -21.88 18.16
CA ARG A 21 6.44 -20.61 17.70
C ARG A 21 4.93 -20.75 17.73
N ARG A 22 4.34 -20.25 18.80
CA ARG A 22 2.92 -19.86 18.83
C ARG A 22 2.78 -18.46 18.20
N ASP A 23 3.42 -18.29 17.03
CA ASP A 23 3.52 -17.13 16.15
C ASP A 23 3.25 -17.70 14.73
N ALA A 24 2.48 -17.14 13.79
CA ALA A 24 1.86 -15.84 13.73
C ALA A 24 1.09 -15.76 12.38
N PRO A 25 -0.26 -15.77 12.35
CA PRO A 25 -1.01 -15.40 11.14
C PRO A 25 -0.74 -13.94 10.74
N LEU A 26 -0.41 -13.08 11.71
CA LEU A 26 -0.06 -11.69 11.48
C LEU A 26 1.36 -11.47 10.99
N ALA A 27 2.35 -12.27 11.40
CA ALA A 27 3.70 -12.12 10.85
C ALA A 27 3.72 -12.49 9.36
N ASN A 28 3.01 -13.55 8.97
CA ASN A 28 2.84 -13.90 7.56
C ASN A 28 2.10 -12.79 6.80
N PHE A 29 1.01 -12.26 7.36
CA PHE A 29 0.33 -11.11 6.76
C PHE A 29 1.24 -9.88 6.61
N LEU A 30 2.04 -9.55 7.62
CA LEU A 30 2.99 -8.43 7.56
C LEU A 30 4.06 -8.65 6.50
N GLN A 31 4.56 -9.88 6.37
CA GLN A 31 5.55 -10.23 5.36
C GLN A 31 4.95 -10.19 3.95
N ASP A 32 3.74 -10.72 3.77
CA ASP A 32 3.01 -10.66 2.50
C ASP A 32 2.65 -9.22 2.12
N LEU A 33 2.25 -8.41 3.11
CA LEU A 33 1.97 -6.99 2.97
C LEU A 33 3.20 -6.24 2.52
N GLU A 34 4.33 -6.45 3.19
CA GLU A 34 5.60 -5.80 2.85
C GLU A 34 6.05 -6.18 1.44
N LYS A 35 5.92 -7.46 1.07
CA LYS A 35 6.22 -7.93 -0.28
C LYS A 35 5.30 -7.31 -1.33
N ARG A 36 3.98 -7.32 -1.11
CA ARG A 36 3.00 -6.71 -2.03
C ARG A 36 3.20 -5.20 -2.13
N ALA A 37 3.48 -4.53 -1.03
CA ALA A 37 3.77 -3.10 -1.01
C ALA A 37 5.03 -2.78 -1.85
N ALA A 38 6.09 -3.57 -1.68
CA ALA A 38 7.31 -3.43 -2.46
C ALA A 38 7.08 -3.72 -3.95
N ASP A 39 6.32 -4.77 -4.28
CA ASP A 39 5.97 -5.13 -5.65
C ASP A 39 5.11 -4.05 -6.32
N ILE A 40 4.10 -3.52 -5.63
CA ILE A 40 3.27 -2.40 -6.07
C ILE A 40 4.15 -1.17 -6.28
N GLN A 41 4.95 -0.78 -5.30
CA GLN A 41 5.81 0.41 -5.40
C GLN A 41 6.78 0.31 -6.59
N LYS A 42 7.44 -0.84 -6.73
CA LYS A 42 8.36 -1.10 -7.84
C LYS A 42 7.62 -1.03 -9.16
N THR A 43 6.48 -1.70 -9.27
CA THR A 43 5.77 -1.76 -10.54
C THR A 43 5.13 -0.44 -10.91
N PHE A 44 4.57 0.32 -9.97
CA PHE A 44 4.10 1.68 -10.22
C PHE A 44 5.25 2.57 -10.70
N SER A 45 6.42 2.52 -10.06
CA SER A 45 7.55 3.35 -10.48
C SER A 45 8.06 2.97 -11.87
N GLU A 46 8.20 1.68 -12.17
CA GLU A 46 8.61 1.20 -13.49
C GLU A 46 7.58 1.54 -14.57
N GLN A 47 6.29 1.35 -14.28
CA GLN A 47 5.22 1.68 -15.21
C GLN A 47 5.13 3.19 -15.47
N PHE A 48 5.22 4.04 -14.43
CA PHE A 48 5.18 5.49 -14.62
C PHE A 48 6.37 6.01 -15.43
N GLN A 49 7.56 5.42 -15.27
CA GLN A 49 8.70 5.73 -16.12
C GLN A 49 8.50 5.24 -17.57
N ALA A 50 7.85 4.09 -17.78
CA ALA A 50 7.49 3.64 -19.13
C ALA A 50 6.45 4.58 -19.77
N ILE A 51 5.52 5.08 -18.97
CA ILE A 51 4.43 5.98 -19.37
C ILE A 51 4.94 7.35 -19.80
N SER A 52 5.98 7.91 -19.18
CA SER A 52 6.56 9.18 -19.62
C SER A 52 7.08 9.12 -21.06
N ASN A 53 7.33 7.91 -21.58
CA ASN A 53 7.73 7.67 -22.98
C ASN A 53 6.55 7.27 -23.90
N SER A 54 5.33 7.14 -23.36
CA SER A 54 4.15 6.76 -24.14
C SER A 54 3.70 7.89 -25.06
N LYS A 55 3.34 7.55 -26.29
CA LYS A 55 2.79 8.52 -27.27
C LYS A 55 1.35 8.91 -26.95
N ASN A 56 0.62 8.08 -26.19
CA ASN A 56 -0.79 8.24 -25.87
C ASN A 56 -1.01 9.01 -24.56
N VAL A 57 -0.46 10.22 -24.53
CA VAL A 57 -0.55 11.12 -23.36
C VAL A 57 -2.00 11.35 -22.92
N GLN A 58 -2.95 11.46 -23.85
CA GLN A 58 -4.36 11.67 -23.51
C GLN A 58 -4.99 10.48 -22.77
N ASP A 59 -4.83 9.26 -23.29
CA ASP A 59 -5.37 8.05 -22.66
C ASP A 59 -4.71 7.78 -21.32
N VAL A 60 -3.40 7.99 -21.24
CA VAL A 60 -2.67 7.91 -19.99
C VAL A 60 -3.17 8.95 -19.00
N ASN A 61 -3.33 10.21 -19.38
CA ASN A 61 -3.80 11.25 -18.47
C ASN A 61 -5.20 10.93 -17.94
N LYS A 62 -6.07 10.42 -18.80
CA LYS A 62 -7.39 9.92 -18.41
C LYS A 62 -7.27 8.74 -17.45
N ALA A 63 -6.43 7.75 -17.75
CA ALA A 63 -6.22 6.59 -16.89
C ALA A 63 -5.63 6.99 -15.53
N VAL A 64 -4.70 7.94 -15.48
CA VAL A 64 -4.12 8.48 -14.24
C VAL A 64 -5.18 9.25 -13.45
N LYS A 65 -6.02 10.04 -14.11
CA LYS A 65 -7.14 10.75 -13.47
C LYS A 65 -8.14 9.78 -12.85
N GLU A 66 -8.62 8.82 -13.64
CA GLU A 66 -9.52 7.76 -13.16
C GLU A 66 -8.88 6.95 -12.03
N SER A 67 -7.58 6.69 -12.13
CA SER A 67 -6.81 5.99 -11.11
C SER A 67 -6.68 6.77 -9.82
N SER A 68 -6.47 8.07 -9.92
CA SER A 68 -6.49 8.97 -8.78
C SER A 68 -7.87 8.97 -8.12
N ASP A 69 -8.97 8.99 -8.89
CA ASP A 69 -10.32 8.88 -8.33
C ASP A 69 -10.54 7.55 -7.58
N VAL A 70 -10.05 6.44 -8.16
CA VAL A 70 -10.10 5.14 -7.51
C VAL A 70 -9.29 5.17 -6.21
N VAL A 71 -8.04 5.64 -6.22
CA VAL A 71 -7.20 5.73 -5.01
C VAL A 71 -7.79 6.68 -3.98
N LEU A 72 -8.37 7.82 -4.36
CA LEU A 72 -9.06 8.73 -3.46
C LEU A 72 -10.25 8.07 -2.78
N LYS A 73 -11.03 7.31 -3.54
CA LYS A 73 -12.15 6.54 -3.00
C LYS A 73 -11.66 5.44 -2.06
N GLN A 74 -10.62 4.71 -2.45
CA GLN A 74 -9.98 3.68 -1.63
C GLN A 74 -9.43 4.24 -0.31
N LEU A 75 -8.73 5.37 -0.36
CA LEU A 75 -8.24 6.09 0.81
C LEU A 75 -9.38 6.50 1.76
N SER A 76 -10.49 6.97 1.19
CA SER A 76 -11.68 7.33 1.97
C SER A 76 -12.35 6.10 2.60
N THR A 77 -12.44 5.00 1.85
CA THR A 77 -12.94 3.71 2.37
C THR A 77 -12.03 3.16 3.46
N LEU A 78 -10.72 3.16 3.25
CA LEU A 78 -9.72 2.73 4.23
C LEU A 78 -9.81 3.60 5.49
N SER A 79 -9.84 4.93 5.35
CA SER A 79 -10.02 5.86 6.48
C SER A 79 -11.31 5.56 7.26
N SER A 80 -12.43 5.30 6.57
CA SER A 80 -13.69 4.92 7.22
C SER A 80 -13.61 3.56 7.94
N SER A 81 -12.93 2.58 7.34
CA SER A 81 -12.65 1.29 7.97
C SER A 81 -11.76 1.45 9.21
N LEU A 82 -10.74 2.32 9.15
CA LEU A 82 -9.91 2.67 10.30
C LEU A 82 -10.72 3.41 11.37
N GLN A 83 -11.64 4.30 11.00
CA GLN A 83 -12.56 4.98 11.93
C GLN A 83 -13.49 4.00 12.64
N SER A 84 -13.96 2.98 11.91
CA SER A 84 -14.74 1.89 12.50
C SER A 84 -13.89 1.05 13.44
N ALA A 85 -12.65 0.73 13.03
CA ALA A 85 -11.68 0.01 13.86
C ALA A 85 -11.29 0.81 15.11
N LEU A 86 -11.19 2.15 15.02
CA LEU A 86 -10.90 3.06 16.14
C LEU A 86 -11.93 3.00 17.26
N THR A 87 -13.17 2.64 16.93
CA THR A 87 -14.24 2.48 17.92
C THR A 87 -14.02 1.21 18.76
N ASP A 88 -13.46 0.17 18.15
CA ASP A 88 -13.15 -1.10 18.83
C ASP A 88 -11.73 -1.11 19.45
N ALA A 89 -10.84 -0.24 18.98
CA ALA A 89 -9.45 -0.17 19.41
C ALA A 89 -9.27 0.56 20.73
N ASN A 90 -8.30 0.09 21.52
CA ASN A 90 -7.95 0.71 22.80
C ASN A 90 -6.42 0.83 22.96
N GLY A 91 -6.00 1.72 23.85
CA GLY A 91 -4.58 1.98 24.11
C GLY A 91 -3.81 2.45 22.88
N LYS A 92 -2.59 1.92 22.71
CA LYS A 92 -1.67 2.30 21.62
C LYS A 92 -2.19 1.97 20.22
N ALA A 93 -3.00 0.92 20.06
CA ALA A 93 -3.59 0.59 18.76
C ALA A 93 -4.55 1.69 18.28
N LYS A 94 -5.27 2.34 19.21
CA LYS A 94 -6.13 3.48 18.90
C LYS A 94 -5.32 4.68 18.41
N GLU A 95 -4.21 5.00 19.09
CA GLU A 95 -3.32 6.09 18.67
C GLU A 95 -2.70 5.82 17.29
N ALA A 96 -2.24 4.59 17.04
CA ALA A 96 -1.69 4.19 15.75
C ALA A 96 -2.73 4.27 14.63
N LEU A 97 -3.96 3.80 14.89
CA LEU A 97 -5.07 3.91 13.94
C LEU A 97 -5.45 5.35 13.64
N GLU A 98 -5.49 6.22 14.66
CA GLU A 98 -5.84 7.64 14.52
C GLU A 98 -4.78 8.38 13.72
N GLN A 99 -3.50 8.13 14.01
CA GLN A 99 -2.38 8.66 13.24
C GLN A 99 -2.44 8.21 11.78
N THR A 100 -2.67 6.92 11.55
CA THR A 100 -2.79 6.35 10.20
C THR A 100 -3.94 7.02 9.45
N ARG A 101 -5.11 7.14 10.09
CA ARG A 101 -6.30 7.80 9.52
C ARG A 101 -5.99 9.24 9.10
N GLN A 102 -5.37 10.03 9.96
CA GLN A 102 -5.00 11.42 9.67
C GLN A 102 -3.99 11.52 8.51
N ASN A 103 -3.01 10.61 8.47
CA ASN A 103 -2.02 10.55 7.39
C ASN A 103 -2.67 10.15 6.05
N LEU A 104 -3.63 9.23 6.05
CA LEU A 104 -4.41 8.85 4.87
C LEU A 104 -5.33 9.99 4.40
N GLU A 105 -5.98 10.71 5.31
CA GLU A 105 -6.81 11.87 4.98
C GLU A 105 -5.96 12.98 4.36
N LYS A 106 -4.78 13.26 4.94
CA LYS A 106 -3.81 14.20 4.35
C LYS A 106 -3.35 13.76 2.97
N THR A 107 -3.04 12.48 2.80
CA THR A 107 -2.64 11.88 1.52
C THR A 107 -3.75 12.00 0.48
N ALA A 108 -5.00 11.74 0.88
CA ALA A 108 -6.17 11.89 0.02
C ALA A 108 -6.42 13.36 -0.35
N GLU A 109 -6.24 14.29 0.58
CA GLU A 109 -6.39 15.71 0.32
C GLU A 109 -5.30 16.23 -0.64
N GLU A 110 -4.04 15.80 -0.48
CA GLU A 110 -2.96 16.12 -1.41
C GLU A 110 -3.23 15.58 -2.81
N LEU A 111 -3.71 14.34 -2.91
CA LEU A 111 -4.08 13.72 -4.19
C LEU A 111 -5.29 14.42 -4.83
N ARG A 112 -6.29 14.81 -4.02
CA ARG A 112 -7.48 15.55 -4.46
C ARG A 112 -7.11 16.94 -4.97
N ARG A 113 -6.14 17.62 -4.36
CA ARG A 113 -5.64 18.92 -4.83
C ARG A 113 -4.89 18.83 -6.16
N ALA A 114 -4.22 17.71 -6.41
CA ALA A 114 -3.59 17.46 -7.71
C ALA A 114 -4.59 17.03 -8.79
N HIS A 115 -5.79 16.58 -8.41
CA HIS A 115 -6.84 16.10 -9.31
C HIS A 115 -7.45 17.16 -10.25
N PRO A 116 -7.68 18.43 -9.87
CA PRO A 116 -8.08 19.45 -10.85
C PRO A 116 -6.96 19.83 -11.81
N ASP A 117 -5.70 19.61 -11.44
CA ASP A 117 -4.53 20.00 -12.23
C ASP A 117 -4.13 19.00 -13.33
N VAL A 118 -4.78 17.82 -13.44
CA VAL A 118 -4.36 16.76 -14.40
C VAL A 118 -4.34 17.22 -15.84
N GLU A 119 -5.22 18.15 -16.21
CA GLU A 119 -5.29 18.67 -17.57
C GLU A 119 -4.05 19.50 -17.93
N LYS A 120 -3.38 20.08 -16.94
CA LYS A 120 -2.15 20.86 -17.13
C LYS A 120 -0.89 20.10 -16.73
N GLN A 121 -0.97 19.20 -15.76
CA GLN A 121 0.18 18.66 -15.06
C GLN A 121 -0.01 17.18 -14.72
N ALA A 122 -0.30 16.36 -15.73
CA ALA A 122 -0.45 14.92 -15.55
C ALA A 122 0.75 14.26 -14.85
N ASN A 123 1.98 14.74 -15.09
CA ASN A 123 3.17 14.26 -14.37
C ASN A 123 3.05 14.50 -12.85
N GLN A 124 2.56 15.67 -12.43
CA GLN A 124 2.36 15.94 -11.01
C GLN A 124 1.28 15.05 -10.39
N LEU A 125 0.19 14.78 -11.12
CA LEU A 125 -0.81 13.84 -10.61
C LEU A 125 -0.23 12.44 -10.49
N ARG A 126 0.58 12.00 -11.46
CA ARG A 126 1.26 10.69 -11.40
C ARG A 126 2.16 10.61 -10.18
N ASP A 127 2.99 11.63 -9.96
CA ASP A 127 3.89 11.69 -8.80
C ASP A 127 3.11 11.70 -7.48
N LYS A 128 2.00 12.45 -7.41
CA LYS A 128 1.12 12.50 -6.23
C LYS A 128 0.35 11.20 -6.03
N LEU A 129 -0.08 10.53 -7.09
CA LEU A 129 -0.73 9.23 -7.04
C LEU A 129 0.23 8.17 -6.54
N GLN A 130 1.46 8.14 -7.07
CA GLN A 130 2.51 7.24 -6.62
C GLN A 130 2.86 7.51 -5.15
N ALA A 131 3.05 8.77 -4.78
CA ALA A 131 3.31 9.16 -3.40
C ALA A 131 2.13 8.78 -2.48
N ALA A 132 0.89 8.90 -2.95
CA ALA A 132 -0.28 8.53 -2.18
C ALA A 132 -0.38 7.03 -1.93
N VAL A 133 -0.16 6.22 -2.97
CA VAL A 133 -0.11 4.76 -2.82
C VAL A 133 1.03 4.36 -1.88
N GLN A 134 2.23 4.93 -2.08
CA GLN A 134 3.39 4.64 -1.24
C GLN A 134 3.18 5.02 0.23
N SER A 135 2.69 6.24 0.48
CA SER A 135 2.34 6.73 1.83
C SER A 135 1.33 5.80 2.49
N THR A 136 0.27 5.42 1.77
CA THR A 136 -0.75 4.50 2.29
C THR A 136 -0.19 3.13 2.67
N LEU A 137 0.67 2.58 1.82
CA LEU A 137 1.32 1.29 2.08
C LEU A 137 2.23 1.37 3.31
N GLN A 138 3.03 2.44 3.44
CA GLN A 138 3.92 2.64 4.58
C GLN A 138 3.16 2.85 5.89
N GLU A 139 2.15 3.71 5.88
CA GLU A 139 1.29 3.96 7.03
C GLU A 139 0.55 2.70 7.46
N THR A 140 0.06 1.90 6.50
CA THR A 140 -0.60 0.64 6.84
C THR A 140 0.38 -0.42 7.35
N GLN A 141 1.59 -0.50 6.81
CA GLN A 141 2.63 -1.40 7.32
C GLN A 141 3.01 -1.02 8.76
N LYS A 142 3.13 0.28 9.04
CA LYS A 142 3.38 0.80 10.39
C LYS A 142 2.23 0.45 11.32
N LEU A 143 1.00 0.70 10.91
CA LEU A 143 -0.20 0.34 11.65
C LEU A 143 -0.24 -1.16 11.96
N ALA A 144 0.00 -2.00 10.96
CA ALA A 144 -0.05 -3.44 11.13
C ALA A 144 1.06 -3.93 12.08
N LYS A 145 2.26 -3.31 12.05
CA LYS A 145 3.34 -3.57 13.01
C LYS A 145 2.95 -3.14 14.42
N GLU A 146 2.37 -1.97 14.58
CA GLU A 146 1.91 -1.46 15.89
C GLU A 146 0.78 -2.32 16.45
N VAL A 147 -0.21 -2.69 15.62
CA VAL A 147 -1.31 -3.56 16.03
C VAL A 147 -0.79 -4.94 16.39
N ALA A 148 0.14 -5.50 15.61
CA ALA A 148 0.80 -6.77 15.91
C ALA A 148 1.62 -6.72 17.22
N ALA A 149 2.36 -5.64 17.44
CA ALA A 149 3.17 -5.45 18.65
C ALA A 149 2.31 -5.23 19.90
N ASN A 150 1.12 -4.65 19.75
CA ASN A 150 0.20 -4.34 20.83
C ASN A 150 -1.03 -5.26 20.83
N MET A 151 -0.94 -6.50 20.32
CA MET A 151 -2.07 -7.46 20.33
C MET A 151 -2.43 -7.96 21.73
N GLU A 152 -2.98 -7.10 22.57
CA GLU A 152 -3.83 -7.54 23.68
C GLU A 152 -5.19 -7.96 23.11
N GLN A 153 -5.93 -8.85 23.80
CA GLN A 153 -7.16 -9.52 23.31
C GLN A 153 -8.17 -8.60 22.58
N THR A 154 -8.24 -7.32 22.95
CA THR A 154 -9.09 -6.32 22.30
C THR A 154 -8.71 -6.06 20.84
N ASN A 155 -7.43 -6.16 20.49
CA ASN A 155 -6.88 -5.87 19.17
C ASN A 155 -6.95 -7.06 18.20
N GLU A 156 -7.30 -8.27 18.68
CA GLU A 156 -7.53 -9.42 17.81
C GLU A 156 -8.66 -9.19 16.79
N LYS A 157 -9.66 -8.37 17.15
CA LYS A 157 -10.74 -7.97 16.24
C LYS A 157 -10.32 -6.92 15.22
N LEU A 158 -9.25 -6.17 15.50
CA LEU A 158 -8.73 -5.15 14.59
C LEU A 158 -7.90 -5.76 13.48
N ALA A 159 -7.11 -6.80 13.79
CA ALA A 159 -6.28 -7.49 12.82
C ALA A 159 -7.02 -7.89 11.53
N PRO A 160 -8.20 -8.57 11.58
CA PRO A 160 -8.94 -8.91 10.37
C PRO A 160 -9.49 -7.68 9.66
N LYS A 161 -9.97 -6.65 10.38
CA LYS A 161 -10.50 -5.41 9.78
C LYS A 161 -9.43 -4.63 9.03
N ILE A 162 -8.24 -4.49 9.62
CA ILE A 162 -7.09 -3.82 9.01
C ILE A 162 -6.58 -4.62 7.82
N LYS A 163 -6.51 -5.95 7.98
CA LYS A 163 -6.14 -6.86 6.91
C LYS A 163 -7.08 -6.76 5.71
N GLU A 164 -8.39 -6.81 5.94
CA GLU A 164 -9.40 -6.70 4.89
C GLU A 164 -9.33 -5.34 4.19
N ALA A 165 -9.33 -4.25 4.95
CA ALA A 165 -9.26 -2.90 4.38
C ALA A 165 -7.96 -2.68 3.56
N PHE A 166 -6.86 -3.27 4.02
CA PHE A 166 -5.59 -3.21 3.29
C PHE A 166 -5.57 -4.12 2.05
N GLU A 167 -6.08 -5.36 2.14
CA GLU A 167 -6.18 -6.25 0.99
C GLU A 167 -7.03 -5.63 -0.12
N ASP A 168 -8.12 -4.94 0.24
CA ASP A 168 -8.93 -4.19 -0.70
C ASP A 168 -8.15 -3.04 -1.33
N PHE A 169 -7.41 -2.27 -0.52
CA PHE A 169 -6.53 -1.22 -1.01
C PHE A 169 -5.48 -1.76 -2.01
N VAL A 170 -4.81 -2.86 -1.68
CA VAL A 170 -3.80 -3.52 -2.53
C VAL A 170 -4.41 -3.98 -3.84
N LYS A 171 -5.52 -4.72 -3.81
CA LYS A 171 -6.20 -5.19 -5.03
C LYS A 171 -6.55 -4.03 -5.96
N GLN A 172 -6.86 -2.88 -5.38
CA GLN A 172 -7.31 -1.71 -6.12
C GLN A 172 -6.14 -0.87 -6.61
N ALA A 173 -5.05 -0.80 -5.84
CA ALA A 173 -3.77 -0.29 -6.31
C ALA A 173 -3.24 -1.13 -7.49
N GLU A 174 -3.33 -2.47 -7.43
CA GLU A 174 -3.00 -3.37 -8.55
C GLU A 174 -3.92 -3.14 -9.76
N ALA A 175 -5.22 -2.94 -9.55
CA ALA A 175 -6.16 -2.63 -10.63
C ALA A 175 -5.87 -1.27 -11.28
N VAL A 176 -5.51 -0.26 -10.49
CA VAL A 176 -5.08 1.06 -10.93
C VAL A 176 -3.80 0.95 -11.75
N GLN A 177 -2.81 0.25 -11.22
CA GLN A 177 -1.55 -0.04 -11.89
C GLN A 177 -1.82 -0.69 -13.27
N LYS A 178 -2.67 -1.72 -13.31
CA LYS A 178 -3.05 -2.38 -14.57
C LYS A 178 -3.73 -1.42 -15.55
N LYS A 179 -4.69 -0.59 -15.10
CA LYS A 179 -5.37 0.40 -15.96
C LYS A 179 -4.38 1.40 -16.56
N VAL A 180 -3.47 1.90 -15.74
CA VAL A 180 -2.46 2.88 -16.12
C VAL A 180 -1.46 2.27 -17.11
N HIS A 181 -1.05 1.01 -16.89
CA HIS A 181 -0.24 0.24 -17.83
C HIS A 181 -0.94 -0.02 -19.17
N ASP A 182 -2.20 -0.46 -19.13
CA ASP A 182 -2.98 -0.74 -20.33
C ASP A 182 -3.16 0.54 -21.16
N ALA A 183 -3.42 1.69 -20.51
CA ALA A 183 -3.51 2.98 -21.20
C ALA A 183 -2.20 3.44 -21.83
N ALA A 184 -1.06 3.04 -21.27
CA ALA A 184 0.27 3.39 -21.77
C ALA A 184 0.74 2.51 -22.93
N THR A 185 0.28 1.25 -22.94
CA THR A 185 0.67 0.21 -23.90
C THR A 185 -0.30 0.09 -25.07
N LYS A 186 -1.55 0.57 -24.93
CA LYS A 186 -2.42 0.83 -26.08
C LYS A 186 -1.65 1.72 -27.06
N GLN A 187 -1.44 1.23 -28.28
CA GLN A 187 -0.89 1.94 -29.44
C GLN A 187 -1.94 1.99 -30.52
#